data_AF-A0A7C5L6D8-F1
#
_entry.id   AF-A0A7C5L6D8-F1
#
_cell.length_a   1.000
_cell.length_b   1.000
_cell.length_c   1.000
_cell.angle_alpha   90.00
_cell.angle_beta   90.00
_cell.angle_gamma   90.00
#
_symmetry.space_group_name_H-M   'P 1'
#
loop_
_entity.id
_entity.type
_entity.pdbx_description
1 polymer ?
#
loop_
_entity_poly.entity_id
_entity_poly.type
_entity_poly.pdbx_seq_one_letter_code
_entity_poly.pdbx_strand_id
1 'polypeptide(L)'
;VTVYMVADSVPEALQDPAIDVRLLPTDEFKERAARVLSETGRPIYEADPDECCRILKVEPTKVAVKDLDAWICGLRNTEGRTRTDYQEVEEKGGLMKFNPILTFTEADVWRYMATRGIEPHPWYSLGYRSLGCAPCSRPGGELERDGRWQGTSKCGGECGIHTQVLKDPIPMRTRGGGSGG
;
A
#
# COMPACT_ATOMS: atom_id res chain seq x y z
N VAL A 1 3.95 -18.87 1.68
CA VAL A 1 3.52 -17.54 1.17
C VAL A 1 4.75 -16.70 0.90
N THR A 2 4.82 -15.93 -0.18
CA THR A 2 5.96 -15.03 -0.44
C THR A 2 5.64 -13.62 0.06
N VAL A 3 6.57 -13.01 0.79
CA VAL A 3 6.48 -11.63 1.29
C VAL A 3 7.63 -10.81 0.73
N TYR A 4 7.32 -9.75 -0.01
CA TYR A 4 8.32 -8.78 -0.45
C TYR A 4 8.44 -7.66 0.58
N MET A 5 9.66 -7.32 0.98
CA MET A 5 9.88 -6.36 2.06
C MET A 5 11.10 -5.49 1.80
N VAL A 6 10.96 -4.19 1.96
CA VAL A 6 12.09 -3.24 1.94
C VAL A 6 12.58 -3.09 3.37
N ALA A 7 13.66 -3.78 3.72
CA ALA A 7 14.25 -3.76 5.04
C ALA A 7 15.70 -4.22 5.00
N ASP A 8 16.47 -3.87 6.02
CA ASP A 8 17.86 -4.32 6.15
C ASP A 8 17.97 -5.78 6.63
N SER A 9 16.91 -6.32 7.25
CA SER A 9 16.86 -7.70 7.74
C SER A 9 15.41 -8.20 7.89
N VAL A 10 15.23 -9.52 8.02
CA VAL A 10 13.92 -10.15 8.25
C VAL A 10 13.54 -10.07 9.74
N PRO A 11 12.41 -9.41 10.10
CA PRO A 11 11.92 -9.38 11.47
C PRO A 11 11.62 -10.77 11.99
N GLU A 12 11.83 -10.99 13.29
CA GLU A 12 11.58 -12.27 13.97
C GLU A 12 10.18 -12.83 13.68
N ALA A 13 9.15 -11.96 13.67
CA ALA A 13 7.77 -12.33 13.38
C ALA A 13 7.54 -12.92 11.96
N LEU A 14 8.50 -12.77 11.05
CA LEU A 14 8.46 -13.32 9.69
C LEU A 14 9.49 -14.42 9.46
N GLN A 15 10.20 -14.89 10.50
CA GLN A 15 11.15 -16.00 10.43
C GLN A 15 10.46 -17.37 10.54
N ASP A 16 9.30 -17.51 9.91
CA ASP A 16 8.57 -18.77 9.79
C ASP A 16 8.98 -19.50 8.50
N PRO A 17 9.39 -20.78 8.53
CA PRO A 17 9.73 -21.54 7.33
C PRO A 17 8.64 -21.62 6.25
N ALA A 18 7.37 -21.39 6.59
CA ALA A 18 6.25 -21.32 5.64
C ALA A 18 6.18 -19.98 4.88
N ILE A 19 6.99 -18.99 5.27
CA ILE A 19 7.03 -17.65 4.69
C ILE A 19 8.36 -17.45 3.94
N ASP A 20 8.28 -17.32 2.61
CA ASP A 20 9.41 -16.93 1.75
C ASP A 20 9.54 -15.40 1.77
N VAL A 21 10.45 -14.86 2.58
CA VAL A 21 10.68 -13.41 2.66
C VAL A 21 11.75 -12.99 1.65
N ARG A 22 11.37 -12.12 0.72
CA ARG A 22 12.24 -11.50 -0.28
C ARG A 22 12.56 -10.08 0.11
N LEU A 23 13.77 -9.86 0.62
CA LEU A 23 14.28 -8.52 0.91
C LEU A 23 14.55 -7.77 -0.38
N LEU A 24 14.13 -6.51 -0.41
CA LEU A 24 14.36 -5.56 -1.49
C LEU A 24 15.34 -4.48 -1.02
N PRO A 25 16.16 -3.92 -1.93
CA PRO A 25 17.23 -2.99 -1.57
C PRO A 25 16.74 -1.73 -0.84
N THR A 26 17.55 -1.23 0.09
CA THR A 26 17.29 0.00 0.86
C THR A 26 18.21 1.16 0.45
N ASP A 27 19.16 0.93 -0.46
CA ASP A 27 20.22 1.88 -0.79
C ASP A 27 19.69 3.18 -1.39
N GLU A 28 18.80 3.08 -2.39
CA GLU A 28 18.17 4.26 -3.00
C GLU A 28 17.45 5.11 -1.95
N PHE A 29 16.74 4.47 -1.03
CA PHE A 29 16.06 5.18 0.06
C PHE A 29 17.06 5.89 0.96
N LYS A 30 18.13 5.22 1.39
CA LYS A 30 19.17 5.79 2.27
C LYS A 30 19.82 7.01 1.62
N GLU A 31 20.21 6.90 0.35
CA GLU A 31 20.83 7.99 -0.40
C GLU A 31 19.88 9.19 -0.55
N ARG A 32 18.63 8.93 -0.97
CA ARG A 32 17.62 9.99 -1.17
C ARG A 32 17.24 10.65 0.15
N ALA A 33 17.05 9.87 1.21
CA ALA A 33 16.73 10.41 2.53
C ALA A 33 17.85 11.29 3.09
N ALA A 34 19.11 10.87 2.94
CA ALA A 34 20.27 11.65 3.37
C ALA A 34 20.37 12.98 2.59
N ARG A 35 20.16 12.93 1.28
CA ARG A 35 20.16 14.12 0.43
C ARG A 35 19.08 15.11 0.85
N VAL A 36 17.83 14.68 0.95
CA VAL A 36 16.70 15.56 1.33
C VAL A 36 16.92 16.16 2.72
N LEU A 37 17.45 15.37 3.67
CA LEU A 37 17.80 15.89 4.99
C LEU A 37 18.87 16.99 4.91
N SER A 38 19.91 16.80 4.09
CA SER A 38 20.98 17.79 3.94
C SER A 38 20.50 19.09 3.27
N GLU A 39 19.57 19.00 2.32
CA GLU A 39 19.07 20.15 1.55
C GLU A 39 17.98 20.93 2.30
N THR A 40 17.14 20.23 3.07
CA THR A 40 15.93 20.82 3.68
C THR A 40 15.97 20.90 5.21
N GLY A 41 16.89 20.18 5.86
CA GLY A 41 16.91 20.01 7.32
C GLY A 41 15.76 19.14 7.87
N ARG A 42 14.95 18.52 7.01
CA ARG A 42 13.77 17.73 7.39
C ARG A 42 13.88 16.30 6.85
N PRO A 43 13.32 15.30 7.54
CA PRO A 43 13.32 13.93 7.05
C PRO A 43 12.46 13.81 5.78
N ILE A 44 12.82 12.87 4.89
CA ILE A 44 12.16 12.73 3.58
C ILE A 44 10.66 12.50 3.68
N TYR A 45 10.17 11.76 4.68
CA TYR A 45 8.72 11.51 4.85
C TYR A 45 7.91 12.77 5.21
N GLU A 46 8.57 13.87 5.57
CA GLU A 46 7.96 15.17 5.84
C GLU A 46 8.18 16.17 4.71
N ALA A 47 9.40 16.21 4.18
CA ALA A 47 9.79 17.15 3.13
C ALA A 47 9.30 16.72 1.74
N ASP A 48 9.37 15.42 1.45
CA ASP A 48 8.95 14.81 0.19
C ASP A 48 8.29 13.44 0.43
N PRO A 49 7.05 13.44 0.96
CA PRO A 49 6.35 12.22 1.30
C PRO A 49 5.93 11.41 0.05
N ASP A 50 5.93 12.03 -1.14
CA ASP A 50 5.68 11.36 -2.41
C ASP A 50 6.88 10.51 -2.82
N GLU A 51 8.09 11.08 -2.83
CA GLU A 51 9.31 10.34 -3.14
C GLU A 51 9.58 9.24 -2.10
N CYS A 52 9.38 9.54 -0.81
CA CYS A 52 9.49 8.54 0.25
C CYS A 52 8.57 7.33 -0.01
N CYS A 53 7.29 7.58 -0.35
CA CYS A 53 6.37 6.49 -0.64
C CYS A 53 6.65 5.82 -2.00
N ARG A 54 7.17 6.54 -3.00
CA ARG A 54 7.56 5.95 -4.28
C ARG A 54 8.60 4.86 -4.06
N ILE A 55 9.70 5.20 -3.38
CA ILE A 55 10.83 4.29 -3.14
C ILE A 55 10.43 3.15 -2.20
N LEU A 56 9.74 3.44 -1.09
CA LEU A 56 9.46 2.41 -0.07
C LEU A 56 8.19 1.58 -0.31
N LYS A 57 7.28 2.03 -1.19
CA LYS A 57 5.98 1.37 -1.38
C LYS A 57 5.68 1.07 -2.84
N VAL A 58 5.75 2.08 -3.71
CA VAL A 58 5.31 1.91 -5.10
C VAL A 58 6.26 0.99 -5.87
N GLU A 59 7.55 1.32 -5.95
CA GLU A 59 8.52 0.49 -6.70
C GLU A 59 8.61 -0.95 -6.16
N PRO A 60 8.67 -1.18 -4.83
CA PRO A 60 8.63 -2.52 -4.26
C PRO A 60 7.36 -3.30 -4.62
N THR A 61 6.21 -2.61 -4.64
CA THR A 61 4.94 -3.22 -5.04
C THR A 61 4.97 -3.62 -6.50
N LYS A 62 5.55 -2.82 -7.40
CA LYS A 62 5.73 -3.19 -8.82
C LYS A 62 6.52 -4.49 -8.96
N VAL A 63 7.61 -4.63 -8.20
CA VAL A 63 8.39 -5.87 -8.16
C VAL A 63 7.55 -7.06 -7.69
N ALA A 64 6.74 -6.86 -6.65
CA ALA A 64 5.93 -7.92 -6.06
C ALA A 64 4.79 -8.40 -6.98
N VAL A 65 4.19 -7.50 -7.76
CA VAL A 65 3.02 -7.82 -8.61
C VAL A 65 3.38 -8.14 -10.06
N LYS A 66 4.65 -8.03 -10.46
CA LYS A 66 5.08 -8.12 -11.88
C LYS A 66 4.56 -9.37 -12.60
N ASP A 67 4.51 -10.51 -11.91
CA ASP A 67 4.12 -11.81 -12.47
C ASP A 67 2.69 -12.23 -12.06
N LEU A 68 1.93 -11.33 -11.40
CA LEU A 68 0.58 -11.61 -10.94
C LEU A 68 -0.46 -11.14 -11.97
N ASP A 69 -1.53 -11.92 -12.10
CA ASP A 69 -2.71 -11.55 -12.91
C ASP A 69 -3.68 -10.67 -12.13
N ALA A 70 -3.73 -10.86 -10.81
CA ALA A 70 -4.66 -10.18 -9.92
C ALA A 70 -4.07 -9.90 -8.54
N TRP A 71 -4.58 -8.87 -7.88
CA TRP A 71 -4.39 -8.65 -6.44
C TRP A 71 -5.73 -8.47 -5.72
N ILE A 72 -5.74 -8.66 -4.40
CA ILE A 72 -6.90 -8.39 -3.54
C ILE A 72 -6.49 -7.30 -2.56
N CYS A 73 -7.34 -6.29 -2.40
CA CYS A 73 -7.12 -5.14 -1.52
C CYS A 73 -8.23 -4.99 -0.49
N GLY A 74 -7.86 -4.57 0.72
CA GLY A 74 -8.81 -4.15 1.76
C GLY A 74 -9.25 -2.68 1.62
N LEU A 75 -9.37 -2.17 0.39
CA LEU A 75 -9.77 -0.78 0.14
C LEU A 75 -11.28 -0.62 0.34
N ARG A 76 -11.71 0.49 0.95
CA ARG A 76 -13.13 0.81 1.17
C ARG A 76 -13.43 2.28 0.85
N ASN A 77 -14.62 2.53 0.32
CA ASN A 77 -15.02 3.88 -0.12
C ASN A 77 -15.27 4.84 1.04
N THR A 78 -15.41 4.31 2.26
CA THR A 78 -15.66 5.10 3.48
C THR A 78 -14.39 5.51 4.23
N GLU A 79 -13.20 5.05 3.82
CA GLU A 79 -11.96 5.29 4.58
C GLU A 79 -11.49 6.75 4.53
N GLY A 80 -11.90 7.49 3.51
CA GLY A 80 -11.52 8.89 3.36
C GLY A 80 -11.90 9.50 2.02
N ARG A 81 -11.60 10.79 1.88
CA ARG A 81 -12.03 11.64 0.76
C ARG A 81 -11.49 11.27 -0.63
N THR A 82 -10.43 10.47 -0.70
CA THR A 82 -9.75 10.09 -1.95
C THR A 82 -10.16 8.71 -2.45
N ARG A 83 -11.06 8.01 -1.74
CA ARG A 83 -11.44 6.63 -2.03
C ARG A 83 -12.89 6.46 -2.50
N THR A 84 -13.61 7.55 -2.81
CA THR A 84 -15.05 7.47 -3.13
C THR A 84 -15.36 6.75 -4.44
N ASP A 85 -14.44 6.78 -5.40
CA ASP A 85 -14.74 6.42 -6.80
C ASP A 85 -14.18 5.04 -7.21
N TYR A 86 -13.54 4.31 -6.28
CA TYR A 86 -13.06 2.96 -6.54
C TYR A 86 -14.24 2.00 -6.80
N GLN A 87 -13.99 0.95 -7.59
CA GLN A 87 -14.95 -0.10 -7.94
C GLN A 87 -14.57 -1.44 -7.33
N GLU A 88 -15.51 -2.37 -7.20
CA GLU A 88 -15.24 -3.69 -6.59
C GLU A 88 -14.24 -4.50 -7.43
N VAL A 89 -14.28 -4.31 -8.74
CA VAL A 89 -13.35 -4.88 -9.71
C VAL A 89 -12.82 -3.76 -10.59
N GLU A 90 -11.49 -3.65 -10.67
CA GLU A 90 -10.78 -2.65 -11.47
C GLU A 90 -9.67 -3.33 -12.27
N GLU A 91 -9.31 -2.77 -13.42
CA GLU A 91 -8.12 -3.17 -14.16
C GLU A 91 -7.20 -1.97 -14.33
N LYS A 92 -5.90 -2.15 -14.06
CA LYS A 92 -4.91 -1.10 -14.33
C LYS A 92 -3.58 -1.70 -14.76
N GLY A 93 -3.15 -1.36 -15.97
CA GLY A 93 -1.88 -1.85 -16.52
C GLY A 93 -1.83 -3.38 -16.65
N GLY A 94 -2.96 -4.03 -16.94
CA GLY A 94 -3.02 -5.49 -17.03
C GLY A 94 -2.92 -6.23 -15.69
N LEU A 95 -3.11 -5.54 -14.56
CA LEU A 95 -3.31 -6.14 -13.25
C LEU A 95 -4.77 -5.96 -12.82
N MET A 96 -5.47 -7.08 -12.60
CA MET A 96 -6.82 -7.06 -12.05
C MET A 96 -6.80 -6.75 -10.55
N LYS A 97 -7.72 -5.92 -10.09
CA LYS A 97 -7.84 -5.52 -8.71
C LYS A 97 -9.21 -5.81 -8.16
N PHE A 98 -9.26 -6.57 -7.08
CA PHE A 98 -10.48 -6.94 -6.38
C PHE A 98 -10.54 -6.28 -5.00
N ASN A 99 -11.61 -5.56 -4.72
CA ASN A 99 -11.87 -4.87 -3.45
C ASN A 99 -13.12 -5.48 -2.79
N PRO A 100 -13.04 -6.68 -2.17
CA PRO A 100 -14.22 -7.44 -1.72
C PRO A 100 -14.99 -6.80 -0.56
N ILE A 101 -14.39 -5.84 0.13
CA ILE A 101 -15.00 -5.12 1.26
C ILE A 101 -15.21 -3.64 0.94
N LEU A 102 -15.28 -3.27 -0.34
CA LEU A 102 -15.31 -1.89 -0.79
C LEU A 102 -16.40 -1.04 -0.12
N THR A 103 -17.57 -1.65 0.08
CA THR A 103 -18.78 -1.02 0.61
C THR A 103 -18.88 -1.12 2.14
N PHE A 104 -17.96 -1.81 2.82
CA PHE A 104 -17.97 -1.91 4.28
C PHE A 104 -17.69 -0.55 4.91
N THR A 105 -18.53 -0.14 5.85
CA THR A 105 -18.25 0.98 6.76
C THR A 105 -17.27 0.57 7.86
N GLU A 106 -16.61 1.51 8.55
CA GLU A 106 -15.73 1.20 9.70
C GLU A 106 -16.42 0.29 10.71
N ALA A 107 -17.69 0.55 11.00
CA ALA A 107 -18.50 -0.24 11.91
C ALA A 107 -18.69 -1.69 11.43
N ASP A 108 -18.78 -1.92 10.12
CA ASP A 108 -18.90 -3.27 9.56
C ASP A 108 -17.61 -4.06 9.74
N VAL A 109 -16.44 -3.43 9.58
CA VAL A 109 -15.13 -4.05 9.85
C VAL A 109 -15.01 -4.43 11.32
N TRP A 110 -15.32 -3.50 12.23
CA TRP A 110 -15.29 -3.78 13.67
C TRP A 110 -16.24 -4.91 14.07
N ARG A 111 -17.47 -4.90 13.53
CA ARG A 111 -18.45 -5.96 13.76
C ARG A 111 -17.96 -7.30 13.22
N TYR A 112 -17.38 -7.32 12.02
CA TYR A 112 -16.85 -8.54 11.44
C TYR A 112 -15.71 -9.10 12.29
N MET A 113 -14.75 -8.27 12.69
CA MET A 113 -13.64 -8.70 13.55
C MET A 113 -14.13 -9.28 14.88
N ALA A 114 -15.06 -8.59 15.56
CA ALA A 114 -15.62 -9.04 16.83
C ALA A 114 -16.38 -10.37 16.70
N THR A 115 -17.22 -10.52 15.67
CA THR A 115 -18.00 -11.76 15.44
C THR A 115 -17.14 -12.94 15.01
N ARG A 116 -15.93 -12.68 14.51
CA ARG A 116 -14.99 -13.72 14.04
C ARG A 116 -13.83 -13.95 15.00
N GLY A 117 -13.80 -13.26 16.15
CA GLY A 117 -12.71 -13.37 17.13
C GLY A 117 -11.36 -12.93 16.58
N ILE A 118 -11.34 -11.93 15.69
CA ILE A 118 -10.11 -11.36 15.12
C ILE A 118 -9.69 -10.19 16.00
N GLU A 119 -8.55 -10.33 16.67
CA GLU A 119 -8.01 -9.27 17.51
C GLU A 119 -7.48 -8.11 16.66
N PRO A 120 -7.86 -6.85 16.97
CA PRO A 120 -7.31 -5.68 16.29
C PRO A 120 -5.86 -5.44 16.72
N HIS A 121 -5.12 -4.72 15.86
CA HIS A 121 -3.80 -4.25 16.23
C HIS A 121 -3.88 -3.38 17.51
N PRO A 122 -3.02 -3.56 18.53
CA PRO A 122 -3.15 -2.88 19.83
C PRO A 122 -3.24 -1.36 19.76
N TRP A 123 -2.62 -0.74 18.74
CA TRP A 123 -2.65 0.71 18.55
C TRP A 123 -4.03 1.28 18.26
N TYR A 124 -4.99 0.47 17.79
CA TYR A 124 -6.37 0.94 17.68
C TYR A 124 -6.96 1.34 19.05
N SER A 125 -6.53 0.68 20.14
CA SER A 125 -6.92 1.09 21.51
C SER A 125 -6.30 2.42 21.95
N LEU A 126 -5.24 2.87 21.27
CA LEU A 126 -4.58 4.16 21.49
C LEU A 126 -5.18 5.28 20.62
N GLY A 127 -6.33 5.04 19.98
CA GLY A 127 -7.03 6.02 19.15
C GLY A 127 -6.54 6.13 17.70
N TYR A 128 -5.68 5.21 17.25
CA TYR A 128 -5.34 5.12 15.83
C TYR A 128 -6.51 4.55 15.03
N ARG A 129 -6.86 5.19 13.91
CA ARG A 129 -7.91 4.71 13.00
C ARG A 129 -7.36 4.18 11.68
N SER A 130 -6.12 4.54 11.32
CA SER A 130 -5.42 4.00 10.15
C SER A 130 -3.91 3.87 10.39
N LEU A 131 -3.36 2.69 10.11
CA LEU A 131 -1.97 2.34 10.38
C LEU A 131 -1.13 2.23 9.09
N GLY A 132 0.06 2.82 9.12
CA GLY A 132 1.04 2.81 8.05
C GLY A 132 2.46 2.73 8.61
N CYS A 133 3.40 3.42 7.95
CA CYS A 133 4.73 3.61 8.51
C CYS A 133 4.64 4.47 9.78
N ALA A 134 5.41 4.12 10.81
CA ALA A 134 5.39 4.77 12.13
C ALA A 134 5.42 6.32 12.08
N PRO A 135 6.30 7.00 11.30
CA PRO A 135 6.32 8.46 11.28
C PRO A 135 5.11 9.09 10.58
N CYS A 136 4.34 8.32 9.81
CA CYS A 136 3.23 8.80 8.98
C CYS A 136 1.86 8.40 9.53
N SER A 137 1.77 7.91 10.77
CA SER A 137 0.53 7.52 11.45
C SER A 137 0.40 8.26 12.78
N ARG A 138 -0.76 8.86 13.00
CA ARG A 138 -1.14 9.55 14.23
C ARG A 138 -2.53 9.09 14.68
N PRO A 139 -2.84 9.13 15.99
CA PRO A 139 -4.18 8.88 16.48
C PRO A 139 -5.15 10.03 16.12
N GLY A 140 -6.44 9.73 16.17
CA GLY A 140 -7.51 10.70 15.89
C GLY A 140 -7.82 10.90 14.40
N GLY A 141 -8.66 11.89 14.13
CA GLY A 141 -9.18 12.19 12.79
C GLY A 141 -10.70 12.04 12.70
N GLU A 142 -11.34 12.89 11.88
CA GLU A 142 -12.77 12.82 11.60
C GLU A 142 -13.06 11.64 10.65
N LEU A 143 -12.28 11.56 9.57
CA LEU A 143 -12.24 10.41 8.68
C LEU A 143 -11.15 9.42 9.12
N GLU A 144 -11.34 8.14 8.81
CA GLU A 144 -10.45 7.06 9.27
C GLU A 144 -8.97 7.30 8.93
N ARG A 145 -8.71 7.92 7.76
CA ARG A 145 -7.36 8.18 7.26
C ARG A 145 -6.77 9.53 7.64
N ASP A 146 -7.47 10.41 8.35
CA ASP A 146 -6.94 11.74 8.69
C ASP A 146 -5.70 11.70 9.60
N GLY A 147 -5.49 10.57 10.31
CA GLY A 147 -4.25 10.28 11.03
C GLY A 147 -3.01 10.09 10.15
N ARG A 148 -3.17 10.01 8.81
CA ARG A 148 -2.09 9.65 7.88
C ARG A 148 -1.38 10.86 7.31
N TRP A 149 -0.05 10.86 7.30
CA TRP A 149 0.80 11.93 6.73
C TRP A 149 0.43 13.36 7.22
N GLN A 150 0.04 13.49 8.49
CA GLN A 150 -0.32 14.79 9.07
C GLN A 150 0.82 15.81 8.92
N GLY A 151 0.46 17.06 8.63
CA GLY A 151 1.42 18.15 8.43
C GLY A 151 2.15 18.11 7.09
N THR A 152 1.70 17.29 6.14
CA THR A 152 2.27 17.20 4.79
C THR A 152 1.20 17.42 3.72
N SER A 153 1.63 17.58 2.46
CA SER A 153 0.76 17.63 1.27
C SER A 153 -0.12 16.39 1.10
N LYS A 154 0.24 15.25 1.72
CA LYS A 154 -0.46 13.96 1.61
C LYS A 154 -1.41 13.66 2.76
N CYS A 155 -1.66 14.60 3.66
CA CYS A 155 -2.49 14.39 4.86
C CYS A 155 -3.82 13.71 4.50
N GLY A 156 -4.13 12.52 5.04
CA GLY A 156 -5.36 11.76 4.72
C GLY A 156 -5.48 11.24 3.28
N GLY A 157 -4.43 11.38 2.47
CA GLY A 157 -4.41 11.02 1.05
C GLY A 157 -3.97 9.57 0.78
N GLU A 158 -3.36 9.37 -0.38
CA GLU A 158 -2.91 8.07 -0.87
C GLU A 158 -1.39 7.94 -0.91
N CYS A 159 -0.90 6.73 -0.67
CA CYS A 159 0.54 6.47 -0.69
C CYS A 159 1.11 6.27 -2.09
N GLY A 160 0.27 6.00 -3.10
CA GLY A 160 0.69 5.74 -4.47
C GLY A 160 0.34 4.34 -4.97
N ILE A 161 0.26 3.34 -4.09
CA ILE A 161 0.04 1.93 -4.51
C ILE A 161 -1.29 1.71 -5.23
N HIS A 162 -2.33 2.49 -4.91
CA HIS A 162 -3.63 2.38 -5.59
C HIS A 162 -3.81 3.39 -6.73
N THR A 163 -3.01 4.47 -6.74
CA THR A 163 -3.17 5.58 -7.69
C THR A 163 -2.20 5.52 -8.86
N GLN A 164 -1.14 4.73 -8.78
CA GLN A 164 -0.18 4.53 -9.87
C GLN A 164 -0.45 3.25 -10.66
N VAL A 165 0.13 3.15 -11.85
CA VAL A 165 0.17 1.89 -12.63
C VAL A 165 1.30 1.03 -12.06
N LEU A 166 0.97 -0.19 -11.62
CA LEU A 166 1.92 -1.07 -10.94
C LEU A 166 2.51 -2.17 -11.83
N LYS A 167 1.95 -2.36 -13.02
CA LYS A 167 2.39 -3.35 -13.99
C LYS A 167 2.37 -2.70 -15.37
N ASP A 168 3.40 -2.94 -16.15
CA ASP A 168 3.41 -2.51 -17.54
C ASP A 168 2.40 -3.35 -18.33
N PRO A 169 1.64 -2.76 -19.26
CA PRO A 169 0.71 -3.53 -20.09
C PRO A 169 1.45 -4.65 -20.81
N ILE A 170 0.95 -5.88 -20.70
CA ILE A 170 1.45 -6.99 -21.52
C ILE A 170 1.22 -6.60 -22.98
N PRO A 171 2.24 -6.63 -23.86
CA PRO A 171 2.04 -6.39 -25.28
C PRO A 171 0.97 -7.34 -25.78
N MET A 172 -0.12 -6.82 -26.36
CA MET A 172 -1.16 -7.65 -26.96
C MET A 172 -0.49 -8.63 -27.92
N ARG A 173 -0.51 -9.92 -27.60
CA ARG A 173 -0.14 -10.96 -28.56
C ARG A 173 -1.11 -10.81 -29.73
N THR A 174 -0.60 -10.39 -30.88
CA THR A 174 -1.34 -10.44 -32.13
C THR A 174 -1.87 -11.86 -32.27
N ARG A 175 -3.19 -12.03 -32.25
CA ARG A 175 -3.80 -13.32 -32.61
C ARG A 175 -3.34 -13.60 -34.04
N GLY A 176 -2.45 -14.57 -34.19
CA GLY A 176 -1.99 -15.03 -35.49
C GLY A 176 -3.22 -15.37 -36.33
N GLY A 177 -3.41 -14.62 -37.41
CA GLY A 177 -4.41 -14.92 -38.41
C GLY A 177 -4.07 -16.26 -39.05
N GLY A 178 -4.77 -17.31 -38.63
CA GLY A 178 -4.81 -18.55 -39.40
C GLY A 178 -5.63 -18.31 -40.66
N SER A 179 -4.98 -17.93 -41.75
CA SER A 179 -5.53 -18.10 -43.09
C SER A 179 -5.26 -19.53 -43.53
N GLY A 180 -6.32 -20.32 -43.67
CA GLY A 180 -6.26 -21.64 -44.27
C GLY A 180 -5.75 -21.59 -45.71
N GLY A 181 -5.11 -22.69 -46.09
CA GLY A 181 -4.80 -23.11 -47.45
C GLY A 181 -4.96 -24.62 -47.51
#